data_AF-B7FXT2-F1
#
_entry.id   AF-B7FXT2-F1
#
_cell.length_a   1.000
_cell.length_b   1.000
_cell.length_c   1.000
_cell.angle_alpha   90.00
_cell.angle_beta   90.00
_cell.angle_gamma   90.00
#
_symmetry.space_group_name_H-M   'P 1'
#
loop_
_entity.id
_entity.type
_entity.pdbx_description
1 polymer ?
#
loop_
_entity_poly.entity_id
_entity_poly.type
_entity_poly.pdbx_seq_one_letter_code
_entity_poly.pdbx_strand_id
1 'polypeptide(L)'
;NHVAVFKPGDEEPYAENNPRGYLQQPGQHLSLREGIAPGEACIREVAAYLLDHDGFSGVPMTTLAEARHPAFNINGARLKVSEGGASAGSFQEFIRCECTMDDLSPSKITAEEIHKIAILDIRVMNADRNSANLLCRRLPDNTLVLVPIDHGYCLRSVCDVSWMDWCWLDWPQMKEPLSDKSKMYILNLDIEADARLLRERLSICEDAIDNFRASSLLLKAGVKAGLTLYDIAIMCCR
;
A
#
# COMPACT_ATOMS: atom_id res chain seq x y z
N ASN A 1 -7.56 13.83 -20.36
CA ASN A 1 -6.38 13.90 -19.47
C ASN A 1 -6.79 13.38 -18.11
N HIS A 2 -6.20 12.26 -17.67
CA HIS A 2 -6.35 11.78 -16.29
C HIS A 2 -5.38 12.55 -15.39
N VAL A 3 -5.81 12.86 -14.17
CA VAL A 3 -5.04 13.66 -13.19
C VAL A 3 -4.86 12.94 -11.86
N ALA A 4 -5.83 12.12 -11.47
CA ALA A 4 -5.82 11.37 -10.22
C ALA A 4 -6.76 10.17 -10.29
N VAL A 5 -6.61 9.26 -9.33
CA VAL A 5 -7.53 8.16 -9.03
C VAL A 5 -8.20 8.47 -7.70
N PHE A 6 -9.52 8.45 -7.66
CA PHE A 6 -10.31 8.58 -6.43
C PHE A 6 -10.96 7.23 -6.10
N LYS A 7 -10.77 6.74 -4.88
CA LYS A 7 -11.39 5.52 -4.36
C LYS A 7 -12.31 5.88 -3.17
N PRO A 8 -13.63 5.97 -3.36
CA PRO A 8 -14.58 6.26 -2.28
C PRO A 8 -14.59 5.13 -1.25
N GLY A 9 -14.40 5.46 0.03
CA GLY A 9 -14.39 4.46 1.10
C GLY A 9 -15.77 3.79 1.28
N ASP A 10 -16.84 4.56 1.11
CA ASP A 10 -18.22 4.06 1.20
C ASP A 10 -18.63 3.13 0.05
N GLU A 11 -17.82 3.03 -1.00
CA GLU A 11 -18.04 2.13 -2.14
C GLU A 11 -17.16 0.87 -2.11
N GLU A 12 -16.31 0.71 -1.10
CA GLU A 12 -15.49 -0.49 -0.91
C GLU A 12 -16.35 -1.77 -0.80
N PRO A 13 -15.79 -2.98 -1.09
CA PRO A 13 -16.50 -4.22 -0.83
C PRO A 13 -17.01 -4.29 0.62
N TYR A 14 -18.29 -4.60 0.79
CA TYR A 14 -18.99 -4.64 2.08
C TYR A 14 -19.23 -3.27 2.75
N ALA A 15 -18.87 -2.16 2.11
CA ALA A 15 -19.27 -0.82 2.56
C ALA A 15 -20.72 -0.50 2.16
N GLU A 16 -21.31 0.52 2.79
CA GLU A 16 -22.74 0.85 2.70
C GLU A 16 -23.24 1.12 1.27
N ASN A 17 -22.39 1.70 0.41
CA ASN A 17 -22.75 2.14 -0.93
C ASN A 17 -22.00 1.34 -2.01
N ASN A 18 -21.59 0.09 -1.72
CA ASN A 18 -20.89 -0.73 -2.70
C ASN A 18 -21.69 -0.87 -4.03
N PRO A 19 -21.14 -0.45 -5.18
CA PRO A 19 -21.87 -0.42 -6.45
C PRO A 19 -22.17 -1.82 -7.01
N ARG A 20 -21.52 -2.87 -6.49
CA ARG A 20 -21.74 -4.26 -6.89
C ARG A 20 -22.75 -4.99 -5.99
N GLY A 21 -23.28 -4.32 -4.97
CA GLY A 21 -24.25 -4.90 -4.03
C GLY A 21 -23.66 -5.88 -3.02
N TYR A 22 -22.33 -5.95 -2.88
CA TYR A 22 -21.69 -6.68 -1.80
C TYR A 22 -21.80 -5.85 -0.53
N LEU A 23 -22.92 -5.96 0.17
CA LEU A 23 -23.21 -5.23 1.41
C LEU A 23 -23.16 -6.18 2.61
N GLN A 24 -22.79 -5.67 3.78
CA GLN A 24 -22.91 -6.44 5.01
C GLN A 24 -24.37 -6.73 5.34
N GLN A 25 -24.66 -7.97 5.74
CA GLN A 25 -25.97 -8.34 6.28
C GLN A 25 -26.00 -8.18 7.81
N PRO A 26 -27.17 -8.02 8.43
CA PRO A 26 -27.27 -7.94 9.89
C PRO A 26 -26.60 -9.13 10.58
N GLY A 27 -25.67 -8.85 11.49
CA GLY A 27 -24.91 -9.87 12.24
C GLY A 27 -23.71 -10.47 11.50
N GLN A 28 -23.40 -10.01 10.28
CA GLN A 28 -22.17 -10.34 9.58
C GLN A 28 -21.08 -9.29 9.86
N HIS A 29 -19.83 -9.75 9.85
CA HIS A 29 -18.63 -8.93 9.93
C HIS A 29 -17.67 -9.35 8.80
N LEU A 30 -18.10 -9.11 7.56
CA LEU A 30 -17.33 -9.50 6.37
C LEU A 30 -16.35 -8.40 6.00
N SER A 31 -15.15 -8.82 5.60
CA SER A 31 -14.09 -7.98 5.04
C SER A 31 -13.49 -8.68 3.83
N LEU A 32 -12.94 -7.91 2.87
CA LEU A 32 -12.21 -8.54 1.75
C LEU A 32 -10.87 -9.13 2.21
N ARG A 33 -10.23 -8.46 3.18
CA ARG A 33 -9.03 -8.94 3.87
C ARG A 33 -9.26 -8.80 5.38
N GLU A 34 -9.06 -9.90 6.10
CA GLU A 34 -9.21 -9.92 7.55
C GLU A 34 -8.27 -8.89 8.21
N GLY A 35 -8.78 -8.20 9.23
CA GLY A 35 -8.05 -7.12 9.91
C GLY A 35 -8.10 -5.76 9.20
N ILE A 36 -8.97 -5.60 8.19
CA ILE A 36 -9.31 -4.32 7.55
C ILE A 36 -10.82 -4.20 7.47
N ALA A 37 -11.38 -3.19 8.14
CA ALA A 37 -12.82 -2.96 8.06
C ALA A 37 -13.19 -2.30 6.72
N PRO A 38 -14.38 -2.58 6.16
CA PRO A 38 -14.87 -1.89 4.97
C PRO A 38 -14.90 -0.37 5.16
N GLY A 39 -14.35 0.37 4.20
CA GLY A 39 -14.22 1.83 4.22
C GLY A 39 -12.89 2.33 4.76
N GLU A 40 -12.03 1.46 5.28
CA GLU A 40 -10.71 1.83 5.80
C GLU A 40 -9.55 1.57 4.82
N ALA A 41 -9.81 1.12 3.59
CA ALA A 41 -8.72 0.97 2.63
C ALA A 41 -8.16 2.34 2.22
N CYS A 42 -9.02 3.36 2.16
CA CYS A 42 -8.60 4.73 1.81
C CYS A 42 -7.54 5.32 2.76
N ILE A 43 -7.64 5.09 4.07
CA ILE A 43 -6.65 5.59 5.05
C ILE A 43 -5.32 4.86 4.92
N ARG A 44 -5.32 3.60 4.46
CA ARG A 44 -4.11 2.79 4.25
C ARG A 44 -3.36 3.20 2.99
N GLU A 45 -4.06 3.62 1.96
CA GLU A 45 -3.45 4.27 0.78
C GLU A 45 -2.67 5.54 1.17
N VAL A 46 -3.25 6.34 2.07
CA VAL A 46 -2.59 7.55 2.60
C VAL A 46 -1.43 7.18 3.53
N ALA A 47 -1.60 6.15 4.36
CA ALA A 47 -0.53 5.64 5.21
C ALA A 47 0.70 5.23 4.40
N ALA A 48 0.51 4.50 3.29
CA ALA A 48 1.61 4.07 2.42
C ALA A 48 2.40 5.25 1.86
N TYR A 49 1.71 6.32 1.42
CA TYR A 49 2.37 7.55 0.96
C TYR A 49 3.12 8.26 2.10
N LEU A 50 2.51 8.40 3.28
CA LEU A 50 3.13 9.09 4.42
C LEU A 50 4.34 8.32 4.99
N LEU A 51 4.35 6.99 4.87
CA LEU A 51 5.45 6.13 5.29
C LEU A 51 6.57 6.01 4.24
N ASP A 52 6.32 6.49 3.02
CA ASP A 52 7.31 6.58 1.94
C ASP A 52 8.17 7.85 2.09
N HIS A 53 9.08 7.81 3.08
CA HIS A 53 9.94 8.94 3.43
C HIS A 53 10.79 9.37 2.22
N ASP A 54 10.76 10.67 1.92
CA ASP A 54 11.43 11.29 0.78
C ASP A 54 11.05 10.70 -0.59
N GLY A 55 9.92 9.97 -0.68
CA GLY A 55 9.48 9.30 -1.91
C GLY A 55 10.40 8.15 -2.34
N PHE A 56 11.09 7.50 -1.39
CA PHE A 56 12.05 6.43 -1.62
C PHE A 56 11.48 5.25 -2.43
N SER A 57 10.30 4.76 -2.07
CA SER A 57 9.58 3.67 -2.73
C SER A 57 8.81 4.15 -3.97
N GLY A 58 8.51 5.45 -4.05
CA GLY A 58 7.86 6.08 -5.19
C GLY A 58 6.33 5.96 -5.18
N VAL A 59 5.71 5.86 -4.00
CA VAL A 59 4.25 5.90 -3.86
C VAL A 59 3.75 7.26 -4.38
N PRO A 60 2.83 7.30 -5.35
CA PRO A 60 2.30 8.57 -5.84
C PRO A 60 1.64 9.37 -4.72
N MET A 61 1.66 10.70 -4.84
CA MET A 61 1.07 11.58 -3.83
C MET A 61 -0.38 11.16 -3.55
N THR A 62 -0.65 10.84 -2.29
CA THR A 62 -1.96 10.31 -1.89
C THR A 62 -2.46 11.05 -0.65
N THR A 63 -3.71 11.50 -0.70
CA THR A 63 -4.35 12.19 0.43
C THR A 63 -5.80 11.73 0.58
N LEU A 64 -6.43 12.07 1.71
CA LEU A 64 -7.87 11.95 1.85
C LEU A 64 -8.54 13.17 1.22
N ALA A 65 -9.59 12.94 0.45
CA ALA A 65 -10.41 14.00 -0.12
C ALA A 65 -11.88 13.63 -0.03
N GLU A 66 -12.72 14.66 -0.01
CA GLU A 66 -14.15 14.55 -0.26
C GLU A 66 -14.42 14.92 -1.71
N ALA A 67 -15.18 14.08 -2.41
CA ALA A 67 -15.51 14.30 -3.82
C ALA A 67 -16.98 14.06 -4.12
N ARG A 68 -17.45 14.73 -5.18
CA ARG A 68 -18.78 14.54 -5.76
C ARG A 68 -18.64 14.32 -7.25
N HIS A 69 -19.26 13.27 -7.76
CA HIS A 69 -19.24 12.96 -9.18
C HIS A 69 -20.46 12.10 -9.54
N PRO A 70 -21.15 12.37 -10.68
CA PRO A 70 -22.30 11.56 -11.12
C PRO A 70 -22.01 10.07 -11.36
N ALA A 71 -20.73 9.69 -11.47
CA ALA A 71 -20.31 8.30 -11.64
C ALA A 71 -20.16 7.52 -10.31
N PHE A 72 -20.23 8.22 -9.16
CA PHE A 72 -20.31 7.57 -7.85
C PHE A 72 -21.69 6.93 -7.65
N ASN A 73 -21.84 6.11 -6.62
CA ASN A 73 -23.07 5.33 -6.45
C ASN A 73 -24.20 6.15 -5.80
N ILE A 74 -24.08 6.46 -4.50
CA ILE A 74 -25.14 7.10 -3.70
C ILE A 74 -24.70 8.46 -3.17
N ASN A 75 -23.84 8.51 -2.14
CA ASN A 75 -23.53 9.74 -1.42
C ASN A 75 -22.89 10.78 -2.33
N GLY A 76 -21.81 10.42 -3.03
CA GLY A 76 -21.11 11.34 -3.91
C GLY A 76 -21.81 11.65 -5.25
N ALA A 77 -22.93 11.00 -5.58
CA ALA A 77 -23.62 11.17 -6.87
C ALA A 77 -25.02 11.78 -6.77
N ARG A 78 -25.83 11.36 -5.81
CA ARG A 78 -27.29 11.64 -5.79
C ARG A 78 -27.70 12.62 -4.71
N LEU A 79 -26.99 12.66 -3.59
CA LEU A 79 -27.29 13.54 -2.48
C LEU A 79 -26.69 14.94 -2.70
N LYS A 80 -27.37 15.98 -2.20
CA LYS A 80 -26.81 17.34 -2.13
C LYS A 80 -25.77 17.42 -1.02
N VAL A 81 -24.87 18.40 -1.09
CA VAL A 81 -23.89 18.67 -0.01
C VAL A 81 -24.60 18.86 1.34
N SER A 82 -25.74 19.56 1.35
CA SER A 82 -26.56 19.77 2.56
C SER A 82 -27.17 18.48 3.14
N GLU A 83 -27.16 17.39 2.37
CA GLU A 83 -27.69 16.07 2.73
C GLU A 83 -26.55 15.07 3.01
N GLY A 84 -25.30 15.53 3.16
CA GLY A 84 -24.13 14.68 3.30
C GLY A 84 -23.62 14.10 1.98
N GLY A 85 -24.01 14.67 0.85
CA GLY A 85 -23.72 14.15 -0.48
C GLY A 85 -22.31 14.40 -0.98
N ALA A 86 -21.29 13.98 -0.24
CA ALA A 86 -19.92 13.86 -0.69
C ALA A 86 -19.36 12.55 -0.17
N SER A 87 -18.61 11.82 -1.01
CA SER A 87 -17.93 10.61 -0.58
C SER A 87 -16.51 10.97 -0.15
N ALA A 88 -16.10 10.51 1.03
CA ALA A 88 -14.72 10.57 1.48
C ALA A 88 -13.95 9.35 0.93
N GLY A 89 -12.71 9.56 0.52
CA GLY A 89 -11.90 8.50 -0.07
C GLY A 89 -10.45 8.90 -0.29
N SER A 90 -9.65 7.95 -0.78
CA SER A 90 -8.27 8.24 -1.15
C SER A 90 -8.23 8.91 -2.52
N PHE A 91 -7.40 9.94 -2.64
CA PHE A 91 -7.14 10.67 -3.88
C PHE A 91 -5.65 10.60 -4.18
N GLN A 92 -5.30 9.78 -5.15
CA GLN A 92 -3.92 9.48 -5.52
C GLN A 92 -3.59 10.09 -6.88
N GLU A 93 -2.43 10.73 -7.00
CA GLU A 93 -1.91 11.28 -8.24
C GLU A 93 -1.87 10.21 -9.35
N PHE A 94 -2.36 10.57 -10.55
CA PHE A 94 -2.28 9.66 -11.70
C PHE A 94 -0.90 9.78 -12.35
N ILE A 95 -0.09 8.74 -12.20
CA ILE A 95 1.21 8.65 -12.88
C ILE A 95 1.04 7.96 -14.23
N ARG A 96 1.51 8.62 -15.30
CA ARG A 96 1.57 8.01 -16.63
C ARG A 96 2.68 6.96 -16.67
N CYS A 97 2.28 5.72 -16.91
CA CYS A 97 3.15 4.55 -17.02
C CYS A 97 2.92 3.85 -18.36
N GLU A 98 3.90 3.06 -18.82
CA GLU A 98 3.82 2.34 -20.10
C GLU A 98 2.98 1.07 -19.97
N CYS A 99 3.16 0.35 -18.86
CA CYS A 99 2.56 -0.95 -18.59
C CYS A 99 2.63 -1.26 -17.09
N THR A 100 2.22 -2.47 -16.69
CA THR A 100 2.46 -3.02 -15.35
C THR A 100 3.57 -4.06 -15.39
N MET A 101 3.94 -4.62 -14.24
CA MET A 101 4.84 -5.77 -14.18
C MET A 101 4.23 -7.06 -14.73
N ASP A 102 2.92 -7.11 -15.04
CA ASP A 102 2.33 -8.27 -15.76
C ASP A 102 2.91 -8.40 -17.18
N ASP A 103 3.30 -7.27 -17.78
CA ASP A 103 3.76 -7.21 -19.16
C ASP A 103 5.28 -7.40 -19.30
N LEU A 104 6.02 -7.42 -18.18
CA LEU A 104 7.48 -7.40 -18.16
C LEU A 104 8.08 -8.56 -17.36
N SER A 105 9.21 -9.07 -17.84
CA SER A 105 10.05 -9.96 -17.04
C SER A 105 10.73 -9.18 -15.92
N PRO A 106 10.79 -9.73 -14.69
CA PRO A 106 11.55 -9.14 -13.59
C PRO A 106 12.99 -8.81 -13.98
N SER A 107 13.62 -9.58 -14.87
CA SER A 107 14.98 -9.34 -15.37
C SER A 107 15.20 -7.98 -16.06
N LYS A 108 14.12 -7.27 -16.42
CA LYS A 108 14.19 -5.92 -16.99
C LYS A 108 14.29 -4.81 -15.93
N ILE A 109 14.10 -5.15 -14.66
CA ILE A 109 14.08 -4.20 -13.55
C ILE A 109 15.31 -4.43 -12.68
N THR A 110 15.95 -3.33 -12.27
CA THR A 110 17.13 -3.36 -11.39
C THR A 110 16.76 -3.83 -9.98
N ALA A 111 17.73 -4.38 -9.24
CA ALA A 111 17.50 -4.76 -7.85
C ALA A 111 17.12 -3.57 -6.96
N GLU A 112 17.69 -2.38 -7.18
CA GLU A 112 17.34 -1.17 -6.41
C GLU A 112 15.84 -0.84 -6.52
N GLU A 113 15.29 -0.92 -7.73
CA GLU A 113 13.87 -0.66 -7.99
C GLU A 113 12.93 -1.71 -7.39
N ILE A 114 13.37 -2.96 -7.19
CA ILE A 114 12.57 -3.97 -6.48
C ILE A 114 12.72 -3.82 -4.97
N HIS A 115 13.94 -3.58 -4.50
CA HIS A 115 14.23 -3.42 -3.07
C HIS A 115 13.43 -2.27 -2.47
N LYS A 116 13.28 -1.14 -3.17
CA LYS A 116 12.49 -0.01 -2.66
C LYS A 116 11.02 -0.36 -2.41
N ILE A 117 10.44 -1.23 -3.26
CA ILE A 117 9.06 -1.70 -3.14
C ILE A 117 8.95 -2.66 -1.95
N ALA A 118 9.84 -3.67 -1.92
CA ALA A 118 9.86 -4.67 -0.88
C ALA A 118 10.06 -4.07 0.52
N ILE A 119 10.92 -3.05 0.65
CA ILE A 119 11.14 -2.35 1.93
C ILE A 119 9.84 -1.75 2.47
N LEU A 120 9.04 -1.09 1.64
CA LEU A 120 7.76 -0.53 2.08
C LEU A 120 6.76 -1.65 2.37
N ASP A 121 6.58 -2.59 1.44
CA ASP A 121 5.60 -3.67 1.57
C ASP A 121 5.86 -4.54 2.81
N ILE A 122 7.12 -4.81 3.16
CA ILE A 122 7.49 -5.51 4.41
C ILE A 122 7.07 -4.67 5.62
N ARG A 123 7.42 -3.37 5.67
CA ARG A 123 7.09 -2.50 6.81
C ARG A 123 5.59 -2.42 7.04
N VAL A 124 4.80 -2.31 5.98
CA VAL A 124 3.34 -2.18 6.09
C VAL A 124 2.62 -3.52 6.05
N MET A 125 3.34 -4.65 5.91
CA MET A 125 2.79 -5.99 5.72
C MET A 125 1.68 -5.99 4.66
N ASN A 126 1.98 -5.47 3.46
CA ASN A 126 1.01 -5.35 2.37
C ASN A 126 0.50 -6.74 1.98
N ALA A 127 -0.80 -6.98 2.06
CA ALA A 127 -1.39 -8.29 1.83
C ALA A 127 -1.96 -8.49 0.41
N ASP A 128 -1.64 -7.59 -0.53
CA ASP A 128 -2.17 -7.65 -1.89
C ASP A 128 -1.16 -7.15 -2.95
N ARG A 129 0.16 -7.33 -2.73
CA ARG A 129 1.17 -6.87 -3.71
C ARG A 129 1.32 -7.83 -4.90
N ASN A 130 0.41 -7.76 -5.85
CA ASN A 130 0.54 -8.45 -7.13
C ASN A 130 1.29 -7.61 -8.18
N SER A 131 1.60 -8.19 -9.34
CA SER A 131 2.34 -7.55 -10.44
C SER A 131 1.54 -6.45 -11.16
N ALA A 132 0.21 -6.51 -11.15
CA ALA A 132 -0.65 -5.45 -11.68
C ALA A 132 -0.56 -4.16 -10.84
N ASN A 133 -0.26 -4.30 -9.53
CA ASN A 133 -0.11 -3.19 -8.60
C ASN A 133 1.26 -2.49 -8.71
N LEU A 134 2.13 -2.94 -9.61
CA LEU A 134 3.43 -2.34 -9.89
C LEU A 134 3.46 -1.77 -11.30
N LEU A 135 3.27 -0.45 -11.41
CA LEU A 135 3.32 0.22 -12.70
C LEU A 135 4.78 0.44 -13.13
N CYS A 136 5.02 0.37 -14.43
CA CYS A 136 6.33 0.55 -15.03
C CYS A 136 6.38 1.85 -15.84
N ARG A 137 7.27 2.76 -15.45
CA ARG A 137 7.50 4.03 -16.13
C ARG A 137 8.90 4.06 -16.70
N ARG A 138 9.03 4.49 -17.95
CA ARG A 138 10.34 4.73 -18.56
C ARG A 138 10.76 6.18 -18.39
N LEU A 139 12.00 6.36 -17.96
CA LEU A 139 12.65 7.66 -17.88
C LEU A 139 13.26 8.04 -19.26
N PRO A 140 13.64 9.32 -19.48
CA PRO A 140 14.20 9.77 -20.75
C PRO A 140 15.48 9.03 -21.20
N ASP A 141 16.22 8.46 -20.25
CA ASP A 141 17.43 7.65 -20.49
C ASP A 141 17.10 6.16 -20.79
N ASN A 142 15.83 5.81 -20.94
CA ASN A 142 15.27 4.47 -21.10
C ASN A 142 15.30 3.57 -19.87
N THR A 143 15.73 4.07 -18.71
CA THR A 143 15.66 3.34 -17.44
C THR A 143 14.21 3.08 -17.07
N LEU A 144 13.89 1.84 -16.70
CA LEU A 144 12.58 1.46 -16.18
C LEU A 144 12.56 1.65 -14.66
N VAL A 145 11.55 2.39 -14.17
CA VAL A 145 11.28 2.57 -12.75
C VAL A 145 9.89 2.06 -12.40
N LEU A 146 9.77 1.53 -11.18
CA LEU A 146 8.52 1.06 -10.62
C LEU A 146 7.81 2.17 -9.84
N VAL A 147 6.49 2.17 -9.95
CA VAL A 147 5.57 3.02 -9.20
C VAL A 147 4.56 2.10 -8.50
N PRO A 148 4.68 1.89 -7.18
CA PRO A 148 3.73 1.09 -6.43
C PRO A 148 2.41 1.85 -6.27
N ILE A 149 1.32 1.16 -6.56
CA ILE A 149 -0.04 1.64 -6.31
C ILE A 149 -0.81 0.61 -5.49
N ASP A 150 -2.03 0.97 -5.08
CA ASP A 150 -2.99 0.05 -4.46
C ASP A 150 -2.50 -0.58 -3.15
N HIS A 151 -2.41 0.24 -2.11
CA HIS A 151 -2.01 -0.16 -0.75
C HIS A 151 -3.20 -0.31 0.19
N GLY A 152 -4.43 -0.38 -0.34
CA GLY A 152 -5.65 -0.48 0.45
C GLY A 152 -5.67 -1.68 1.42
N TYR A 153 -4.86 -2.71 1.15
CA TYR A 153 -4.77 -3.93 1.94
C TYR A 153 -3.46 -4.12 2.74
N CYS A 154 -2.83 -3.03 3.18
CA CYS A 154 -1.73 -3.07 4.15
C CYS A 154 -2.19 -2.77 5.60
N LEU A 155 -1.27 -2.79 6.58
CA LEU A 155 -1.54 -2.42 7.98
C LEU A 155 -2.78 -3.12 8.57
N ARG A 156 -2.78 -4.46 8.51
CA ARG A 156 -3.87 -5.30 9.03
C ARG A 156 -3.75 -5.45 10.53
N SER A 157 -4.88 -5.48 11.23
CA SER A 157 -4.93 -5.71 12.68
C SER A 157 -4.69 -7.17 13.08
N VAL A 158 -4.61 -8.08 12.11
CA VAL A 158 -4.31 -9.50 12.35
C VAL A 158 -2.88 -9.82 11.96
N CYS A 159 -2.20 -10.55 12.84
CA CYS A 159 -0.89 -11.14 12.59
C CYS A 159 -1.09 -12.60 12.18
N ASP A 160 -1.68 -12.81 11.01
CA ASP A 160 -1.90 -14.15 10.47
C ASP A 160 -0.73 -14.59 9.59
N VAL A 161 -0.51 -15.91 9.56
CA VAL A 161 0.27 -16.53 8.50
C VAL A 161 -0.61 -16.55 7.26
N SER A 162 -0.49 -15.52 6.44
CA SER A 162 -1.20 -15.46 5.18
C SER A 162 -0.25 -15.22 4.03
N TRP A 163 -0.68 -15.69 2.87
CA TRP A 163 -0.02 -15.36 1.63
C TRP A 163 -0.25 -13.87 1.37
N MET A 164 0.83 -13.09 1.44
CA MET A 164 0.82 -11.63 1.27
C MET A 164 0.80 -11.22 -0.21
N ASP A 165 0.69 -12.21 -1.10
CA ASP A 165 0.68 -12.10 -2.56
C ASP A 165 1.91 -11.40 -3.15
N TRP A 166 2.99 -11.22 -2.39
CA TRP A 166 4.22 -10.52 -2.79
C TRP A 166 4.83 -11.10 -4.06
N CYS A 167 4.44 -10.55 -5.21
CA CYS A 167 4.86 -11.01 -6.52
C CYS A 167 6.38 -10.98 -6.69
N TRP A 168 7.06 -10.06 -5.98
CA TRP A 168 8.50 -9.88 -6.02
C TRP A 168 9.29 -10.91 -5.19
N LEU A 169 8.64 -11.70 -4.32
CA LEU A 169 9.33 -12.55 -3.33
C LEU A 169 10.34 -13.50 -3.98
N ASP A 170 9.95 -14.17 -5.07
CA ASP A 170 10.80 -15.16 -5.74
C ASP A 170 11.71 -14.57 -6.83
N TRP A 171 11.69 -13.25 -7.04
CA TRP A 171 12.50 -12.62 -8.07
C TRP A 171 13.99 -12.68 -7.69
N PRO A 172 14.91 -12.99 -8.63
CA PRO A 172 16.34 -13.13 -8.34
C PRO A 172 16.96 -11.95 -7.59
N GLN A 173 16.48 -10.74 -7.88
CA GLN A 173 16.90 -9.48 -7.26
C GLN A 173 16.74 -9.47 -5.74
N MET A 174 15.79 -10.22 -5.20
CA MET A 174 15.55 -10.27 -3.75
C MET A 174 16.68 -10.96 -2.98
N LYS A 175 17.47 -11.78 -3.67
CA LYS A 175 18.64 -12.50 -3.13
C LYS A 175 19.93 -11.72 -3.35
N GLU A 176 19.87 -10.55 -4.01
CA GLU A 176 21.00 -9.64 -4.15
C GLU A 176 21.18 -8.80 -2.87
N PRO A 177 22.42 -8.39 -2.53
CA PRO A 177 22.66 -7.53 -1.39
C PRO A 177 22.03 -6.15 -1.59
N LEU A 178 21.55 -5.54 -0.49
CA LEU A 178 21.09 -4.16 -0.50
C LEU A 178 22.23 -3.19 -0.85
N SER A 179 21.90 -2.15 -1.62
CA SER A 179 22.77 -0.99 -1.80
C SER A 179 22.98 -0.25 -0.47
N ASP A 180 24.07 0.50 -0.35
CA ASP A 180 24.35 1.28 0.86
C ASP A 180 23.28 2.36 1.09
N LYS A 181 22.74 2.94 0.01
CA LYS A 181 21.60 3.86 0.06
C LYS A 181 20.38 3.21 0.70
N SER A 182 19.99 2.01 0.26
CA SER A 182 18.84 1.29 0.83
C SER A 182 19.06 0.87 2.27
N LYS A 183 20.28 0.43 2.63
CA LYS A 183 20.64 0.12 4.03
C LYS A 183 20.52 1.37 4.91
N MET A 184 21.09 2.50 4.48
CA MET A 184 21.02 3.75 5.22
C MET A 184 19.58 4.22 5.41
N TYR A 185 18.76 4.15 4.36
CA TYR A 185 17.33 4.44 4.44
C TYR A 185 16.66 3.62 5.54
N ILE A 186 16.75 2.29 5.47
CA ILE A 186 16.13 1.38 6.44
C ILE A 186 16.61 1.64 7.86
N LEU A 187 17.92 1.78 8.07
CA LEU A 187 18.49 1.93 9.41
C LEU A 187 18.11 3.26 10.07
N ASN A 188 17.86 4.31 9.27
CA ASN A 188 17.50 5.64 9.74
C ASN A 188 15.99 5.85 10.00
N LEU A 189 15.11 4.94 9.58
CA LEU A 189 13.66 5.06 9.82
C LEU A 189 13.30 5.22 11.30
N ASP A 190 12.55 6.24 11.70
CA ASP A 190 12.04 6.33 13.08
C ASP A 190 10.70 5.60 13.20
N ILE A 191 10.77 4.33 13.60
CA ILE A 191 9.60 3.44 13.72
C ILE A 191 8.55 4.01 14.69
N GLU A 192 8.98 4.66 15.78
CA GLU A 192 8.04 5.20 16.76
C GLU A 192 7.44 6.53 16.32
N ALA A 193 8.17 7.35 15.55
CA ALA A 193 7.57 8.51 14.88
C ALA A 193 6.52 8.10 13.86
N ASP A 194 6.82 7.07 13.05
CA ASP A 194 5.87 6.51 12.09
C ASP A 194 4.63 5.93 12.79
N ALA A 195 4.82 5.16 13.87
CA ALA A 195 3.72 4.61 14.66
C ALA A 195 2.85 5.72 15.28
N ARG A 196 3.44 6.82 15.77
CA ARG A 196 2.68 8.00 16.23
C ARG A 196 1.90 8.64 15.10
N LEU A 197 2.49 8.79 13.92
CA LEU A 197 1.82 9.33 12.74
C LEU A 197 0.59 8.49 12.38
N LEU A 198 0.73 7.17 12.31
CA LEU A 198 -0.37 6.24 12.00
C LEU A 198 -1.52 6.35 13.01
N ARG A 199 -1.18 6.41 14.31
CA ARG A 199 -2.15 6.55 15.41
C ARG A 199 -2.88 7.89 15.37
N GLU A 200 -2.11 8.98 15.35
CA GLU A 200 -2.63 10.33 15.59
C GLU A 200 -3.30 10.94 14.36
N ARG A 201 -2.81 10.63 13.15
CA ARG A 201 -3.34 11.24 11.92
C ARG A 201 -4.35 10.39 11.19
N LEU A 202 -4.23 9.06 11.28
CA LEU A 202 -5.03 8.12 10.49
C LEU A 202 -5.88 7.19 11.37
N SER A 203 -5.73 7.27 12.69
CA SER A 203 -6.48 6.43 13.64
C SER A 203 -6.35 4.93 13.36
N ILE A 204 -5.21 4.49 12.85
CA ILE A 204 -4.90 3.07 12.70
C ILE A 204 -4.89 2.43 14.09
N CYS A 205 -5.54 1.28 14.24
CA CYS A 205 -5.66 0.61 15.54
C CYS A 205 -4.31 0.08 16.05
N GLU A 206 -4.18 -0.08 17.37
CA GLU A 206 -2.92 -0.49 18.00
C GLU A 206 -2.44 -1.86 17.50
N ASP A 207 -3.33 -2.82 17.28
CA ASP A 207 -2.93 -4.15 16.79
C ASP A 207 -2.22 -4.07 15.43
N ALA A 208 -2.71 -3.22 14.51
CA ALA A 208 -2.06 -2.97 13.23
C ALA A 208 -0.74 -2.21 13.38
N ILE A 209 -0.66 -1.27 14.33
CA ILE A 209 0.57 -0.54 14.64
C ILE A 209 1.63 -1.48 15.24
N ASP A 210 1.25 -2.43 16.08
CA ASP A 210 2.17 -3.40 16.67
C ASP A 210 2.71 -4.36 15.61
N ASN A 211 1.88 -4.78 14.64
CA ASN A 211 2.34 -5.53 13.46
C ASN A 211 3.32 -4.71 12.60
N PHE A 212 3.03 -3.42 12.38
CA PHE A 212 3.93 -2.49 11.68
C PHE A 212 5.27 -2.32 12.42
N ARG A 213 5.25 -2.19 13.75
CA ARG A 213 6.46 -2.11 14.57
C ARG A 213 7.28 -3.39 14.45
N ALA A 214 6.64 -4.55 14.62
CA ALA A 214 7.30 -5.84 14.58
C ALA A 214 8.00 -6.10 13.23
N SER A 215 7.29 -5.88 12.12
CA SER A 215 7.84 -6.03 10.76
C SER A 215 8.95 -5.02 10.47
N SER A 216 8.80 -3.76 10.89
CA SER A 216 9.85 -2.73 10.74
C SER A 216 11.10 -3.03 11.57
N LEU A 217 10.93 -3.54 12.80
CA LEU A 217 12.04 -3.98 13.66
C LEU A 217 12.76 -5.19 13.08
N LEU A 218 12.00 -6.17 12.58
CA LEU A 218 12.54 -7.35 11.89
C LEU A 218 13.36 -6.93 10.67
N LEU A 219 12.84 -6.01 9.86
CA LEU A 219 13.56 -5.47 8.70
C LEU A 219 14.89 -4.82 9.13
N LYS A 220 14.88 -3.92 10.13
CA LYS A 220 16.11 -3.32 10.64
C LYS A 220 17.09 -4.33 11.20
N ALA A 221 16.61 -5.32 11.96
CA ALA A 221 17.44 -6.35 12.56
C ALA A 221 18.10 -7.24 11.50
N GLY A 222 17.34 -7.67 10.50
CA GLY A 222 17.85 -8.47 9.39
C GLY A 222 18.90 -7.74 8.57
N VAL A 223 18.68 -6.45 8.26
CA VAL A 223 19.67 -5.62 7.56
C VAL A 223 20.96 -5.47 8.37
N LYS A 224 20.87 -5.27 9.69
CA LYS A 224 22.06 -5.24 10.58
C LYS A 224 22.80 -6.58 10.62
N ALA A 225 22.08 -7.68 10.49
CA ALA A 225 22.64 -9.02 10.43
C ALA A 225 23.22 -9.39 9.05
N GLY A 226 23.12 -8.51 8.06
CA GLY A 226 23.61 -8.74 6.70
C GLY A 226 22.73 -9.68 5.87
N LEU A 227 21.46 -9.87 6.28
CA LEU A 227 20.49 -10.68 5.54
C LEU A 227 20.03 -9.98 4.26
N THR A 228 19.64 -10.77 3.25
CA THR A 228 18.97 -10.25 2.06
C THR A 228 17.52 -9.90 2.38
N LEU A 229 16.88 -9.09 1.52
CA LEU A 229 15.45 -8.83 1.68
C LEU A 229 14.62 -10.10 1.48
N TYR A 230 15.08 -11.06 0.67
CA TYR A 230 14.47 -12.39 0.57
C TYR A 230 14.44 -13.09 1.93
N ASP A 231 15.58 -13.18 2.61
CA ASP A 231 15.70 -13.86 3.90
C ASP A 231 14.78 -13.25 4.97
N ILE A 232 14.63 -11.93 4.95
CA ILE A 232 13.74 -11.19 5.86
C ILE A 232 12.28 -11.45 5.49
N ALA A 233 11.92 -11.31 4.22
CA ALA A 233 10.55 -11.45 3.75
C ALA A 233 9.96 -12.84 4.03
N ILE A 234 10.74 -13.91 3.86
CA ILE A 234 10.27 -15.27 4.17
C ILE A 234 10.05 -15.52 5.68
N MET A 235 10.55 -14.66 6.57
CA MET A 235 10.22 -14.71 8.00
C MET A 235 8.87 -14.05 8.30
N CYS A 236 8.38 -13.18 7.41
CA CYS A 236 7.07 -12.53 7.50
C CYS A 236 5.93 -13.42 6.96
N CYS A 237 6.21 -14.34 6.03
CA CYS A 237 5.20 -15.12 5.30
C CYS A 237 5.10 -16.60 5.74
N ARG A 238 5.36 -16.91 7.01
CA ARG A 238 5.56 -18.30 7.50
C ARG A 238 4.50 -18.81 8.43
#